data_AF-A0ABC8JSK0-F1
#
_entry.id   AF-A0ABC8JSK0-F1
#
_cell.length_a   1.000
_cell.length_b   1.000
_cell.length_c   1.000
_cell.angle_alpha   90.00
_cell.angle_beta   90.00
_cell.angle_gamma   90.00
#
_symmetry.space_group_name_H-M   'P 1'
#
loop_
_entity.id
_entity.type
_entity.pdbx_description
1 polymer ?
#
loop_
_entity_poly.entity_id
_entity_poly.type
_entity_poly.pdbx_seq_one_letter_code
_entity_poly.pdbx_strand_id
1 'polypeptide(L)'
;MEIKETERNIIINVAAGGVCTININPVSRPIPPPPALDEAYVPPPANPKVYFYMTVDGKPAGMIVMELFADTTPRTAENFRALCTGEKGMGKLGKPLHYKGSIIHGVDPGYMISGGDIIDGGKGNGGECIYDSRFFEVENFIRKHDGPGVLSMWNRGRNSTGSQFMIHVRANPDLDDECVVFGQVVQGMDVVTSIMDMSTSTSVPVAVISNCGQIS
;
A
#
# COMPACT_ATOMS: atom_id res chain seq x y z
N MET A 1 -5.79 44.61 9.91
CA MET A 1 -5.69 43.33 9.18
C MET A 1 -6.86 43.30 8.23
N GLU A 2 -6.58 43.16 6.94
CA GLU A 2 -7.61 43.15 5.89
C GLU A 2 -7.51 41.81 5.16
N ILE A 3 -8.64 41.13 4.99
CA ILE A 3 -8.73 39.84 4.31
C ILE A 3 -9.54 40.07 3.04
N LYS A 4 -8.97 39.71 1.90
CA LYS A 4 -9.65 39.77 0.60
C LYS A 4 -9.68 38.38 -0.01
N GLU A 5 -10.88 37.86 -0.23
CA GLU A 5 -11.11 36.56 -0.84
C GLU A 5 -11.30 36.69 -2.36
N THR A 6 -10.71 35.75 -3.10
CA THR A 6 -10.92 35.56 -4.54
C THR A 6 -11.11 34.07 -4.81
N GLU A 7 -11.65 33.71 -5.97
CA GLU A 7 -11.96 32.30 -6.33
C GLU A 7 -10.80 31.30 -6.18
N ARG A 8 -9.55 31.78 -6.13
CA ARG A 8 -8.36 30.91 -6.03
C ARG A 8 -7.41 31.25 -4.90
N ASN A 9 -7.53 32.43 -4.29
CA ASN A 9 -6.54 32.92 -3.32
C ASN A 9 -7.22 33.66 -2.16
N ILE A 10 -6.67 33.49 -0.97
CA ILE A 10 -6.90 34.38 0.18
C ILE A 10 -5.66 35.25 0.34
N ILE A 11 -5.85 36.57 0.28
CA ILE A 11 -4.78 37.55 0.49
C ILE A 11 -4.98 38.16 1.87
N ILE A 12 -3.96 38.03 2.72
CA ILE A 12 -3.94 38.54 4.09
C ILE A 12 -2.93 39.68 4.18
N ASN A 13 -3.43 40.89 4.43
CA ASN A 13 -2.60 42.07 4.66
C ASN A 13 -2.40 42.28 6.17
N VAL A 14 -1.15 42.11 6.63
CA VAL A 14 -0.77 42.27 8.03
C VAL A 14 -0.33 43.71 8.29
N ALA A 15 -0.64 44.23 9.49
CA ALA A 15 -0.47 45.63 9.86
C ALA A 15 0.97 46.17 9.76
N ALA A 16 1.98 45.30 9.67
CA ALA A 16 3.39 45.67 9.48
C ALA A 16 3.81 45.79 7.99
N GLY A 17 2.85 45.83 7.05
CA GLY A 17 3.13 45.95 5.61
C GLY A 17 3.46 44.62 4.90
N GLY A 18 3.34 43.49 5.60
CA GLY A 18 3.52 42.16 5.02
C GLY A 18 2.24 41.66 4.34
N VAL A 19 2.40 41.07 3.15
CA VAL A 19 1.32 40.40 2.41
C VAL A 19 1.58 38.90 2.42
N CYS A 20 0.62 38.11 2.90
CA CYS A 20 0.63 36.65 2.82
C CYS A 20 -0.45 36.20 1.85
N THR A 21 -0.09 35.36 0.88
CA THR A 21 -1.01 34.80 -0.10
C THR A 21 -1.16 33.31 0.13
N ILE A 22 -2.39 32.86 0.39
CA ILE A 22 -2.75 31.44 0.50
C ILE A 22 -3.41 31.02 -0.81
N ASN A 23 -2.78 30.10 -1.53
CA ASN A 23 -3.36 29.51 -2.74
C ASN A 23 -4.35 28.41 -2.34
N ILE A 24 -5.59 28.52 -2.78
CA ILE A 24 -6.64 27.54 -2.56
C ILE A 24 -6.77 26.71 -3.84
N ASN A 25 -6.38 25.44 -3.76
CA ASN A 25 -6.63 24.52 -4.86
C ASN A 25 -8.10 24.04 -4.79
N PRO A 26 -8.88 24.14 -5.88
CA PRO A 26 -10.26 23.66 -5.88
C PRO A 26 -10.28 22.16 -5.61
N VAL A 27 -11.07 21.75 -4.63
CA VAL A 27 -11.35 20.34 -4.37
C VAL A 27 -12.12 19.81 -5.57
N SER A 28 -11.50 18.94 -6.35
CA SER A 28 -12.06 18.42 -7.62
C SER A 28 -13.25 17.48 -7.43
N ARG A 29 -13.55 17.11 -6.18
CA ARG A 29 -14.74 16.34 -5.81
C ARG A 29 -15.70 17.23 -5.05
N PRO A 30 -17.01 17.19 -5.36
CA PRO A 30 -18.01 17.77 -4.49
C PRO A 30 -17.80 17.23 -3.09
N ILE A 31 -17.61 18.12 -2.11
CA ILE A 31 -17.71 17.72 -0.71
C ILE A 31 -19.14 17.19 -0.58
N PRO A 32 -19.34 15.94 -0.15
CA PRO A 32 -20.69 15.42 0.06
C PRO A 32 -21.43 16.41 0.97
N PRO A 33 -22.71 16.71 0.69
CA PRO A 33 -23.46 17.59 1.57
C PRO A 33 -23.34 17.06 3.00
N PRO A 34 -23.11 17.93 4.00
CA PRO A 34 -23.12 17.48 5.38
C PRO A 34 -24.42 16.70 5.61
N PRO A 35 -24.38 15.56 6.32
CA PRO A 35 -25.59 14.85 6.70
C PRO A 35 -26.59 15.84 7.31
N ALA A 36 -27.89 15.59 7.14
CA ALA A 36 -28.89 16.34 7.87
C ALA A 36 -28.55 16.33 9.37
N LEU A 37 -28.90 17.42 10.09
CA LEU A 37 -28.48 17.71 11.47
C LEU A 37 -28.87 16.65 12.53
N ASP A 38 -29.50 15.55 12.11
CA ASP A 38 -29.97 14.40 12.86
C ASP A 38 -29.14 13.11 12.63
N GLU A 39 -28.26 13.05 11.64
CA GLU A 39 -27.28 11.97 11.49
C GLU A 39 -25.93 12.38 12.08
N ALA A 40 -25.50 11.68 13.13
CA ALA A 40 -24.18 11.90 13.73
C ALA A 40 -23.09 11.76 12.65
N TYR A 41 -22.24 12.77 12.49
CA TYR A 41 -21.05 12.67 11.66
C TYR A 41 -20.16 11.54 12.18
N VAL A 42 -20.19 10.39 11.51
CA VAL A 42 -19.26 9.29 11.73
C VAL A 42 -18.07 9.56 10.84
N PRO A 43 -16.89 9.95 11.38
CA PRO A 43 -15.70 10.07 10.56
C PRO A 43 -15.45 8.74 9.86
N PRO A 44 -15.03 8.74 8.57
CA PRO A 44 -14.71 7.50 7.89
C PRO A 44 -13.68 6.72 8.73
N PRO A 45 -13.83 5.38 8.83
CA PRO A 45 -12.93 4.58 9.64
C PRO A 45 -11.48 4.82 9.19
N ALA A 46 -10.58 4.91 10.16
CA ALA A 46 -9.15 5.11 9.89
C ALA A 46 -8.60 3.98 9.00
N ASN A 47 -7.61 4.32 8.18
CA ASN A 47 -6.94 3.37 7.31
C ASN A 47 -6.35 2.20 8.13
N PRO A 48 -6.60 0.93 7.74
CA PRO A 48 -6.08 -0.23 8.45
C PRO A 48 -4.55 -0.24 8.46
N LYS A 49 -3.97 -0.70 9.57
CA LYS A 49 -2.54 -0.97 9.66
C LYS A 49 -2.29 -2.47 9.76
N VAL A 50 -1.31 -2.96 9.02
CA VAL A 50 -0.90 -4.37 9.01
C VAL A 50 0.60 -4.47 9.23
N TYR A 51 1.07 -5.65 9.61
CA TYR A 51 2.49 -5.89 9.86
C TYR A 51 2.98 -7.19 9.24
N PHE A 52 4.28 -7.20 8.92
CA PHE A 52 5.08 -8.39 8.61
C PHE A 52 6.25 -8.49 9.58
N TYR A 53 6.41 -9.66 10.21
CA TYR A 53 7.68 -10.05 10.83
C TYR A 53 8.52 -10.78 9.80
N MET A 54 9.69 -10.24 9.50
CA MET A 54 10.60 -10.78 8.50
C MET A 54 11.67 -11.65 9.14
N THR A 55 12.01 -12.74 8.45
CA THR A 55 13.25 -13.49 8.69
C THR A 55 14.06 -13.55 7.40
N VAL A 56 15.38 -13.53 7.51
CA VAL A 56 16.31 -13.71 6.40
C VAL A 56 17.24 -14.87 6.75
N ASP A 57 17.29 -15.89 5.88
CA ASP A 57 18.04 -17.14 6.11
C ASP A 57 17.77 -17.77 7.49
N GLY A 58 16.50 -17.73 7.90
CA GLY A 58 16.02 -18.28 9.17
C GLY A 58 16.29 -17.42 10.40
N LYS A 59 16.92 -16.25 10.27
CA LYS A 59 17.17 -15.31 11.38
C LYS A 59 16.17 -14.16 11.36
N PRO A 60 15.68 -13.69 12.53
CA PRO A 60 14.83 -12.50 12.60
C PRO A 60 15.51 -11.28 11.98
N ALA A 61 14.80 -10.57 11.09
CA ALA A 61 15.28 -9.39 10.38
C ALA A 61 14.55 -8.10 10.78
N GLY A 62 13.38 -8.20 11.42
CA GLY A 62 12.64 -7.06 11.95
C GLY A 62 11.16 -7.09 11.58
N MET A 63 10.48 -5.98 11.84
CA MET A 63 9.05 -5.81 11.58
C MET A 63 8.83 -4.66 10.61
N ILE A 64 7.97 -4.88 9.62
CA ILE A 64 7.49 -3.86 8.69
C ILE A 64 6.03 -3.58 9.05
N VAL A 65 5.67 -2.32 9.24
CA VAL A 65 4.28 -1.88 9.45
C VAL A 65 3.84 -1.05 8.27
N MET A 66 2.65 -1.35 7.75
CA MET A 66 2.10 -0.74 6.55
C MET A 66 0.71 -0.19 6.86
N GLU A 67 0.43 1.03 6.41
CA GLU A 67 -0.90 1.61 6.36
C GLU A 67 -1.51 1.32 5.00
N LEU A 68 -2.78 0.90 4.97
CA LEU A 68 -3.51 0.54 3.76
C LEU A 68 -4.54 1.63 3.44
N PHE A 69 -4.50 2.17 2.23
CA PHE A 69 -5.37 3.25 1.76
C PHE A 69 -6.78 2.75 1.46
N ALA A 70 -7.51 2.34 2.49
CA ALA A 70 -8.91 1.92 2.38
C ALA A 70 -9.84 3.09 1.99
N ASP A 71 -9.40 4.32 2.22
CA ASP A 71 -10.06 5.55 1.78
C ASP A 71 -10.06 5.72 0.24
N THR A 72 -9.01 5.31 -0.46
CA THR A 72 -8.90 5.44 -1.93
C THR A 72 -9.05 4.13 -2.68
N THR A 73 -8.66 3.01 -2.07
CA THR A 73 -8.62 1.68 -2.69
C THR A 73 -9.16 0.61 -1.73
N PRO A 74 -10.44 0.71 -1.28
CA PRO A 74 -11.00 -0.16 -0.26
C PRO A 74 -10.94 -1.65 -0.62
N ARG A 75 -11.16 -2.03 -1.89
CA ARG A 75 -11.10 -3.44 -2.29
C ARG A 75 -9.67 -3.95 -2.29
N THR A 76 -8.73 -3.14 -2.75
CA THR A 76 -7.32 -3.53 -2.81
C THR A 76 -6.73 -3.64 -1.40
N ALA A 77 -7.02 -2.65 -0.54
CA ALA A 77 -6.65 -2.64 0.86
C ALA A 77 -7.23 -3.84 1.62
N GLU A 78 -8.53 -4.13 1.45
CA GLU A 78 -9.17 -5.27 2.13
C GLU A 78 -8.58 -6.62 1.69
N ASN A 79 -8.25 -6.78 0.42
CA ASN A 79 -7.57 -7.98 -0.07
C ASN A 79 -6.24 -8.20 0.65
N PHE A 80 -5.39 -7.17 0.71
CA PHE A 80 -4.10 -7.27 1.38
C PHE A 80 -4.25 -7.49 2.89
N ARG A 81 -5.18 -6.78 3.54
CA ARG A 81 -5.47 -6.89 4.97
C ARG A 81 -5.89 -8.31 5.36
N ALA A 82 -6.86 -8.88 4.66
CA ALA A 82 -7.34 -10.23 4.93
C ALA A 82 -6.28 -11.31 4.63
N LEU A 83 -5.42 -11.09 3.62
CA LEU A 83 -4.26 -11.95 3.37
C LEU A 83 -3.19 -11.81 4.46
N CYS A 84 -3.10 -10.68 5.16
CA CYS A 84 -2.24 -10.55 6.35
C CYS A 84 -2.79 -11.32 7.55
N THR A 85 -4.12 -11.34 7.75
CA THR A 85 -4.74 -12.03 8.90
C THR A 85 -4.97 -13.52 8.66
N GLY A 86 -5.09 -13.95 7.40
CA GLY A 86 -5.45 -15.31 7.04
C GLY A 86 -6.91 -15.68 7.32
N GLU A 87 -7.76 -14.69 7.65
CA GLU A 87 -9.13 -14.93 8.14
C GLU A 87 -10.06 -15.57 7.11
N LYS A 88 -9.69 -15.55 5.82
CA LYS A 88 -10.48 -16.11 4.72
C LYS A 88 -10.25 -17.61 4.51
N GLY A 89 -9.39 -18.23 5.31
CA GLY A 89 -9.17 -19.68 5.30
C GLY A 89 -8.47 -20.15 4.03
N MET A 90 -9.03 -21.16 3.37
CA MET A 90 -8.46 -21.77 2.17
C MET A 90 -8.95 -21.08 0.89
N GLY A 91 -8.04 -20.82 -0.02
CA GLY A 91 -8.34 -20.31 -1.35
C GLY A 91 -8.69 -21.42 -2.34
N LYS A 92 -8.94 -21.04 -3.59
CA LYS A 92 -9.45 -21.93 -4.64
C LYS A 92 -8.40 -22.92 -5.12
N LEU A 93 -7.13 -22.58 -4.90
CA LEU A 93 -6.00 -23.45 -5.23
C LEU A 93 -5.65 -24.41 -4.07
N GLY A 94 -6.49 -24.49 -3.04
CA GLY A 94 -6.29 -25.39 -1.91
C GLY A 94 -5.15 -24.97 -0.97
N LYS A 95 -4.72 -23.71 -1.05
CA LYS A 95 -3.70 -23.11 -0.18
C LYS A 95 -4.34 -22.07 0.75
N PRO A 96 -3.79 -21.82 1.94
CA PRO A 96 -4.28 -20.75 2.79
C PRO A 96 -4.18 -19.38 2.09
N LEU A 97 -5.24 -18.58 2.20
CA LEU A 97 -5.24 -17.16 1.81
C LEU A 97 -4.50 -16.34 2.85
N HIS A 98 -3.18 -16.55 2.96
CA HIS A 98 -2.37 -16.00 4.03
C HIS A 98 -0.92 -15.75 3.58
N TYR A 99 -0.37 -14.57 3.89
CA TYR A 99 1.03 -14.25 3.60
C TYR A 99 2.05 -14.95 4.50
N LYS A 100 1.63 -15.46 5.66
CA LYS A 100 2.54 -16.15 6.59
C LYS A 100 3.21 -17.35 5.90
N GLY A 101 4.54 -17.35 5.94
CA GLY A 101 5.40 -18.36 5.32
C GLY A 101 5.71 -18.11 3.85
N SER A 102 5.10 -17.10 3.21
CA SER A 102 5.47 -16.70 1.85
C SER A 102 6.79 -15.94 1.84
N ILE A 103 7.49 -16.00 0.70
CA ILE A 103 8.81 -15.40 0.53
C ILE A 103 8.75 -14.09 -0.25
N ILE A 104 9.75 -13.24 -0.04
CA ILE A 104 10.10 -12.17 -0.98
C ILE A 104 10.87 -12.84 -2.13
N HIS A 105 10.22 -12.98 -3.28
CA HIS A 105 10.72 -13.74 -4.42
C HIS A 105 11.38 -12.88 -5.48
N GLY A 106 11.12 -11.58 -5.47
CA GLY A 106 11.79 -10.61 -6.33
C GLY A 106 12.52 -9.59 -5.47
N VAL A 107 13.79 -9.37 -5.75
CA VAL A 107 14.57 -8.27 -5.18
C VAL A 107 15.25 -7.56 -6.33
N ASP A 108 14.90 -6.29 -6.54
CA ASP A 108 15.53 -5.41 -7.52
C ASP A 108 16.28 -4.30 -6.75
N PRO A 109 17.60 -4.45 -6.54
CA PRO A 109 18.38 -3.56 -5.70
C PRO A 109 18.24 -2.08 -6.09
N GLY A 110 17.84 -1.24 -5.13
CA GLY A 110 17.61 0.18 -5.35
C GLY A 110 16.31 0.51 -6.08
N TYR A 111 15.44 -0.47 -6.30
CA TYR A 111 14.12 -0.25 -6.91
C TYR A 111 12.97 -0.70 -6.02
N MET A 112 12.82 -2.01 -5.83
CA MET A 112 11.70 -2.58 -5.09
C MET A 112 11.96 -4.02 -4.67
N ILE A 113 11.17 -4.49 -3.71
CA ILE A 113 11.03 -5.91 -3.39
C ILE A 113 9.63 -6.39 -3.76
N SER A 114 9.53 -7.65 -4.22
CA SER A 114 8.28 -8.29 -4.64
C SER A 114 8.02 -9.55 -3.82
N GLY A 115 6.80 -9.65 -3.30
CA GLY A 115 6.37 -10.74 -2.44
C GLY A 115 4.93 -11.15 -2.70
N GLY A 116 4.40 -12.02 -1.84
CA GLY A 116 2.97 -12.34 -1.84
C GLY A 116 2.53 -13.37 -2.88
N ASP A 117 3.44 -14.14 -3.46
CA ASP A 117 3.07 -15.40 -4.11
C ASP A 117 2.83 -16.45 -3.03
N ILE A 118 1.55 -16.68 -2.71
CA ILE A 118 1.10 -17.59 -1.65
C ILE A 118 0.92 -19.05 -2.15
N ILE A 119 1.32 -19.34 -3.39
CA ILE A 119 1.10 -20.65 -4.03
C ILE A 119 2.44 -21.37 -4.28
N ASP A 120 2.47 -22.68 -4.01
CA ASP A 120 3.50 -23.66 -4.40
C ASP A 120 4.97 -23.18 -4.37
N GLY A 121 5.37 -22.61 -3.23
CA GLY A 121 6.76 -22.22 -2.95
C GLY A 121 7.11 -20.78 -3.33
N GLY A 122 6.13 -19.98 -3.75
CA GLY A 122 6.25 -18.52 -3.85
C GLY A 122 7.22 -18.07 -4.93
N LYS A 123 7.17 -18.65 -6.13
CA LYS A 123 8.15 -18.38 -7.21
C LYS A 123 7.80 -17.18 -8.09
N GLY A 124 6.77 -16.40 -7.75
CA GLY A 124 6.30 -15.23 -8.49
C GLY A 124 5.35 -15.55 -9.66
N ASN A 125 4.90 -16.80 -9.78
CA ASN A 125 3.99 -17.23 -10.86
C ASN A 125 2.58 -17.60 -10.39
N GLY A 126 2.37 -17.63 -9.08
CA GLY A 126 1.09 -17.94 -8.45
C GLY A 126 0.37 -16.71 -7.91
N GLY A 127 -0.31 -16.93 -6.79
CA GLY A 127 -1.19 -15.97 -6.14
C GLY A 127 -2.66 -16.10 -6.55
N GLU A 128 -3.50 -15.70 -5.59
CA GLU A 128 -4.95 -15.55 -5.74
C GLU A 128 -5.47 -14.52 -4.73
N CYS A 129 -6.65 -13.93 -4.98
CA CYS A 129 -7.27 -12.94 -4.11
C CYS A 129 -8.34 -13.56 -3.19
N ILE A 130 -8.82 -12.76 -2.24
CA ILE A 130 -9.84 -13.16 -1.26
C ILE A 130 -11.27 -13.23 -1.79
N TYR A 131 -11.50 -12.76 -3.02
CA TYR A 131 -12.83 -12.59 -3.61
C TYR A 131 -13.34 -13.88 -4.25
N ASP A 132 -14.54 -13.87 -4.84
CA ASP A 132 -15.17 -15.04 -5.44
C ASP A 132 -14.43 -15.60 -6.66
N SER A 133 -13.58 -14.80 -7.30
CA SER A 133 -12.69 -15.18 -8.41
C SER A 133 -11.25 -15.38 -7.95
N ARG A 134 -10.39 -15.98 -8.78
CA ARG A 134 -8.95 -16.09 -8.47
C ARG A 134 -8.25 -14.72 -8.47
N PHE A 135 -8.69 -13.82 -9.35
CA PHE A 135 -8.15 -12.50 -9.54
C PHE A 135 -9.25 -11.46 -9.52
N PHE A 136 -8.92 -10.23 -9.17
CA PHE A 136 -9.84 -9.08 -9.21
C PHE A 136 -9.32 -7.99 -10.14
N GLU A 137 -10.20 -7.04 -10.46
CA GLU A 137 -9.88 -5.91 -11.33
C GLU A 137 -9.08 -4.86 -10.57
N VAL A 138 -8.21 -4.14 -11.28
CA VAL A 138 -7.52 -2.98 -10.74
C VAL A 138 -8.56 -1.89 -10.42
N GLU A 139 -8.51 -1.35 -9.21
CA GLU A 139 -9.58 -0.49 -8.67
C GLU A 139 -9.52 0.95 -9.21
N ASN A 140 -8.34 1.57 -9.15
CA ASN A 140 -8.05 2.90 -9.72
C ASN A 140 -6.53 3.17 -9.69
N PHE A 141 -6.13 4.32 -10.24
CA PHE A 141 -4.74 4.82 -10.29
C PHE A 141 -4.61 6.23 -9.68
N ILE A 142 -5.38 6.52 -8.61
CA ILE A 142 -5.42 7.85 -8.00
C ILE A 142 -4.09 8.20 -7.33
N ARG A 143 -3.50 7.23 -6.61
CA ARG A 143 -2.21 7.34 -5.93
C ARG A 143 -1.11 6.92 -6.90
N LYS A 144 0.05 7.56 -6.79
CA LYS A 144 1.18 7.42 -7.70
C LYS A 144 2.40 6.88 -6.95
N HIS A 145 3.35 6.30 -7.66
CA HIS A 145 4.56 5.67 -7.12
C HIS A 145 5.61 6.74 -6.82
N ASP A 146 5.26 7.62 -5.89
CA ASP A 146 5.95 8.90 -5.70
C ASP A 146 7.21 8.82 -4.83
N GLY A 147 7.50 7.65 -4.26
CA GLY A 147 8.69 7.53 -3.42
C GLY A 147 8.85 6.21 -2.66
N PRO A 148 9.88 6.16 -1.80
CA PRO A 148 10.17 5.01 -0.96
C PRO A 148 9.02 4.69 0.00
N GLY A 149 8.81 3.41 0.24
CA GLY A 149 7.78 2.88 1.12
C GLY A 149 6.40 2.73 0.47
N VAL A 150 6.20 3.17 -0.77
CA VAL A 150 4.93 2.94 -1.47
C VAL A 150 4.67 1.44 -1.66
N LEU A 151 3.43 1.00 -1.40
CA LEU A 151 2.94 -0.35 -1.70
C LEU A 151 2.08 -0.32 -2.96
N SER A 152 2.32 -1.27 -3.86
CA SER A 152 1.52 -1.46 -5.07
C SER A 152 1.25 -2.93 -5.35
N MET A 153 0.08 -3.26 -5.92
CA MET A 153 -0.23 -4.64 -6.30
C MET A 153 0.41 -4.99 -7.64
N TRP A 154 1.06 -6.15 -7.70
CA TRP A 154 1.52 -6.70 -8.96
C TRP A 154 0.35 -7.31 -9.72
N ASN A 155 0.35 -7.10 -11.04
CA ASN A 155 -0.58 -7.72 -11.96
C ASN A 155 0.11 -7.98 -13.32
N ARG A 156 -0.54 -8.77 -14.17
CA ARG A 156 -0.11 -9.16 -15.53
C ARG A 156 -1.07 -8.62 -16.59
N GLY A 157 -1.67 -7.44 -16.36
CA GLY A 157 -2.71 -6.84 -17.20
C GLY A 157 -4.13 -7.05 -16.67
N ARG A 158 -5.14 -6.82 -17.53
CA ARG A 158 -6.56 -6.82 -17.13
C ARG A 158 -6.95 -8.07 -16.34
N ASN A 159 -7.57 -7.86 -15.18
CA ASN A 159 -8.19 -8.89 -14.33
C ASN A 159 -7.21 -9.97 -13.86
N SER A 160 -6.00 -9.57 -13.50
CA SER A 160 -4.94 -10.47 -13.03
C SER A 160 -4.33 -10.09 -11.69
N THR A 161 -4.96 -9.16 -10.95
CA THR A 161 -4.53 -8.77 -9.60
C THR A 161 -4.91 -9.88 -8.62
N GLY A 162 -3.91 -10.42 -7.93
CA GLY A 162 -4.07 -11.53 -6.97
C GLY A 162 -3.60 -11.14 -5.58
N SER A 163 -2.60 -11.86 -5.08
CA SER A 163 -1.96 -11.62 -3.78
C SER A 163 -0.57 -10.98 -3.88
N GLN A 164 0.04 -10.94 -5.07
CA GLN A 164 1.41 -10.43 -5.22
C GLN A 164 1.47 -8.91 -5.06
N PHE A 165 2.49 -8.43 -4.36
CA PHE A 165 2.68 -7.01 -4.04
C PHE A 165 4.13 -6.60 -4.25
N MET A 166 4.35 -5.30 -4.34
CA MET A 166 5.67 -4.66 -4.39
C MET A 166 5.78 -3.60 -3.28
N ILE A 167 6.97 -3.48 -2.70
CA ILE A 167 7.35 -2.36 -1.82
C ILE A 167 8.49 -1.61 -2.50
N HIS A 168 8.26 -0.35 -2.83
CA HIS A 168 9.21 0.49 -3.55
C HIS A 168 10.20 1.17 -2.60
N VAL A 169 11.44 1.39 -3.03
CA VAL A 169 12.44 2.18 -2.29
C VAL A 169 12.92 3.42 -3.02
N ARG A 170 12.33 3.69 -4.18
CA ARG A 170 12.39 4.98 -4.89
C ARG A 170 11.09 5.21 -5.65
N ALA A 171 10.94 6.41 -6.21
CA ALA A 171 9.83 6.69 -7.11
C ALA A 171 9.89 5.82 -8.38
N ASN A 172 8.73 5.40 -8.87
CA ASN A 172 8.59 4.51 -10.02
C ASN A 172 7.39 4.91 -10.91
N PRO A 173 7.47 6.08 -11.57
CA PRO A 173 6.36 6.61 -12.37
C PRO A 173 5.97 5.73 -13.56
N ASP A 174 6.85 4.82 -13.98
CA ASP A 174 6.56 3.87 -15.06
C ASP A 174 5.40 2.90 -14.71
N LEU A 175 5.04 2.78 -13.42
CA LEU A 175 3.95 1.93 -12.95
C LEU A 175 2.65 2.67 -12.63
N ASP A 176 2.61 4.00 -12.76
CA ASP A 176 1.53 4.86 -12.24
C ASP A 176 0.13 4.61 -12.79
N ASP A 177 0.02 3.99 -13.96
CA ASP A 177 -1.25 3.59 -14.57
C ASP A 177 -1.28 2.10 -14.93
N GLU A 178 -0.32 1.34 -14.39
CA GLU A 178 -0.15 -0.10 -14.62
C GLU A 178 -0.42 -0.89 -13.34
N CYS A 179 0.06 -0.41 -12.19
CA CYS A 179 -0.10 -1.06 -10.89
C CYS A 179 -0.82 -0.12 -9.90
N VAL A 180 -1.83 -0.64 -9.20
CA VAL A 180 -2.55 0.16 -8.18
C VAL A 180 -1.68 0.33 -6.94
N VAL A 181 -1.46 1.58 -6.55
CA VAL A 181 -0.92 1.95 -5.24
C VAL A 181 -2.03 1.88 -4.19
N PHE A 182 -1.81 1.12 -3.13
CA PHE A 182 -2.86 0.82 -2.13
C PHE A 182 -2.41 0.99 -0.68
N GLY A 183 -1.16 1.41 -0.44
CA GLY A 183 -0.68 1.63 0.92
C GLY A 183 0.73 2.20 0.96
N GLN A 184 1.26 2.33 2.16
CA GLN A 184 2.64 2.76 2.41
C GLN A 184 3.22 2.09 3.66
N VAL A 185 4.52 1.88 3.67
CA VAL A 185 5.28 1.50 4.87
C VAL A 185 5.34 2.71 5.81
N VAL A 186 4.90 2.51 7.05
CA VAL A 186 4.94 3.54 8.11
C VAL A 186 6.01 3.24 9.16
N GLN A 187 6.49 2.00 9.26
CA GLN A 187 7.64 1.61 10.10
C GLN A 187 8.38 0.43 9.45
N GLY A 188 9.69 0.31 9.68
CA GLY A 188 10.48 -0.83 9.21
C GLY A 188 11.01 -0.70 7.77
N MET A 189 11.16 0.52 7.25
CA MET A 189 11.80 0.73 5.95
C MET A 189 13.27 0.29 5.94
N ASP A 190 13.95 0.36 7.09
CA ASP A 190 15.30 -0.16 7.31
C ASP A 190 15.37 -1.68 7.14
N VAL A 191 14.31 -2.41 7.49
CA VAL A 191 14.20 -3.86 7.25
C VAL A 191 14.10 -4.15 5.75
N VAL A 192 13.30 -3.36 5.03
CA VAL A 192 13.14 -3.46 3.57
C VAL A 192 14.47 -3.20 2.86
N THR A 193 15.17 -2.12 3.20
CA THR A 193 16.48 -1.80 2.61
C THR A 193 17.53 -2.85 2.97
N SER A 194 17.55 -3.35 4.21
CA SER A 194 18.49 -4.41 4.62
C SER A 194 18.32 -5.69 3.81
N ILE A 195 17.07 -6.10 3.51
CA ILE A 195 16.79 -7.26 2.64
C ILE A 195 17.38 -7.06 1.23
N MET A 196 17.25 -5.85 0.68
CA MET A 196 17.88 -5.51 -0.61
C MET A 196 19.40 -5.51 -0.56
N ASP A 197 20.00 -4.90 0.46
CA ASP A 197 21.45 -4.76 0.57
C ASP A 197 22.15 -6.12 0.74
N MET A 198 21.48 -7.09 1.36
CA MET A 198 21.97 -8.46 1.44
C MET A 198 21.85 -9.22 0.11
N SER A 199 21.06 -8.73 -0.83
CA SER A 199 20.86 -9.34 -2.15
C SER A 199 21.93 -8.86 -3.11
N THR A 200 22.77 -9.79 -3.56
CA THR A 200 23.87 -9.56 -4.49
C THR A 200 23.63 -10.31 -5.79
N SER A 201 24.37 -9.98 -6.85
CA SER A 201 24.30 -10.71 -8.12
C SER A 201 24.64 -12.20 -8.01
N THR A 202 25.36 -12.59 -6.95
CA THR A 202 25.81 -13.97 -6.70
C THR A 202 25.04 -14.69 -5.61
N SER A 203 24.22 -13.98 -4.83
CA SER A 203 23.47 -14.55 -3.70
C SER A 203 22.26 -13.69 -3.38
N VAL A 204 21.07 -14.29 -3.50
CA VAL A 204 19.81 -13.68 -3.04
C VAL A 204 19.40 -14.44 -1.78
N PRO A 205 19.44 -13.80 -0.59
CA PRO A 205 19.09 -14.45 0.66
C PRO A 205 17.59 -14.75 0.70
N VAL A 206 17.19 -15.77 1.45
CA VAL A 206 15.78 -16.17 1.52
C VAL A 206 15.08 -15.33 2.59
N ALA A 207 14.42 -14.26 2.15
CA ALA A 207 13.57 -13.44 2.99
C ALA A 207 12.14 -14.00 3.05
N VAL A 208 11.62 -14.23 4.26
CA VAL A 208 10.34 -14.88 4.53
C VAL A 208 9.49 -14.01 5.45
N ILE A 209 8.18 -13.92 5.16
CA ILE A 209 7.17 -13.35 6.06
C ILE A 209 6.88 -14.41 7.13
N SER A 210 7.65 -14.42 8.22
CA SER A 210 7.55 -15.41 9.29
C SER A 210 6.22 -15.34 10.06
N ASN A 211 5.64 -14.15 10.17
CA ASN A 211 4.33 -13.92 10.74
C ASN A 211 3.75 -12.60 10.21
N CYS A 212 2.43 -12.48 10.16
CA CYS A 212 1.75 -11.28 9.68
C CYS A 212 0.38 -11.12 10.36
N GLY A 213 -0.21 -9.93 10.24
CA GLY A 213 -1.52 -9.65 10.81
C GLY A 213 -1.92 -8.19 10.68
N GLN A 214 -3.06 -7.85 11.27
CA GLN A 214 -3.55 -6.49 11.41
C GLN A 214 -3.22 -5.95 12.81
N ILE A 215 -2.85 -4.67 12.88
CA ILE A 215 -2.72 -3.92 14.14
C ILE A 215 -4.10 -3.33 14.46
N SER A 216 -4.65 -3.72 15.62
CA SER A 216 -5.91 -3.21 16.18
C SER A 216 -5.73 -1.88 16.89
#